data_AF-A0A7S4M4Q7-F1
#
_entry.id   AF-A0A7S4M4Q7-F1
#
_cell.length_a   1.000
_cell.length_b   1.000
_cell.length_c   1.000
_cell.angle_alpha   90.00
_cell.angle_beta   90.00
_cell.angle_gamma   90.00
#
_symmetry.space_group_name_H-M   'P 1'
#
loop_
_entity.id
_entity.type
_entity.pdbx_description
1 polymer ?
#
loop_
_entity_poly.entity_id
_entity_poly.type
_entity_poly.pdbx_seq_one_letter_code
_entity_poly.pdbx_strand_id
1 'polypeptide(L)'
;EHTKVVGSAHESLALIRTVRAFAREDHENQKFDEAINKERKIARQLGRGIGVLQGLSFLGMTGAMTLVLSYGGFLIVGGQMTAGLVSEFLFQSFHLQRALMEMAKLGGEYSRASSAMDRVDHLLAAKPTIPLRSGISLDSENVQGDIEFEGVEFTYPSRPDRRIINGLSLKIPAGQVYAIVGPSGSGKSTLLSL
;
A
#
# COMPACT_ATOMS: atom_id res chain seq x y z
N GLU A 1 4.98 -3.98 -3.23
CA GLU A 1 4.97 -5.44 -3.48
C GLU A 1 5.09 -6.25 -2.20
N HIS A 2 5.91 -5.85 -1.22
CA HIS A 2 5.92 -6.38 0.15
C HIS A 2 4.56 -6.68 0.77
N THR A 3 3.58 -5.79 0.61
CA THR A 3 2.21 -5.99 1.13
C THR A 3 1.50 -7.20 0.52
N LYS A 4 1.83 -7.59 -0.73
CA LYS A 4 1.28 -8.80 -1.38
C LYS A 4 1.90 -10.07 -0.81
N VAL A 5 3.20 -10.07 -0.51
CA VAL A 5 3.90 -11.22 0.12
C VAL A 5 3.34 -11.47 1.52
N VAL A 6 3.25 -10.41 2.32
CA VAL A 6 2.68 -10.48 3.68
C VAL A 6 1.20 -10.88 3.63
N GLY A 7 0.43 -10.32 2.70
CA GLY A 7 -0.98 -10.68 2.49
C GLY A 7 -1.18 -12.17 2.15
N SER A 8 -0.39 -12.70 1.21
CA SER A 8 -0.48 -14.12 0.81
C SER A 8 -0.09 -15.07 1.93
N ALA A 9 0.95 -14.74 2.70
CA ALA A 9 1.33 -15.53 3.87
C ALA A 9 0.25 -15.48 4.96
N HIS A 10 -0.30 -14.30 5.20
CA HIS A 10 -1.37 -14.13 6.18
C HIS A 10 -2.62 -14.93 5.80
N GLU A 11 -3.05 -14.88 4.54
CA GLU A 11 -4.17 -15.66 4.02
C GLU A 11 -3.95 -17.17 4.19
N SER A 12 -2.77 -17.66 3.82
CA SER A 12 -2.40 -19.08 3.92
C SER A 12 -2.39 -19.57 5.38
N LEU A 13 -1.86 -18.75 6.29
CA LEU A 13 -1.82 -19.07 7.72
C LEU A 13 -3.20 -18.98 8.37
N ALA A 14 -4.00 -17.98 8.01
CA ALA A 14 -5.37 -17.83 8.49
C ALA A 14 -6.25 -19.03 8.06
N LEU A 15 -6.00 -19.56 6.86
CA LEU A 15 -6.73 -20.69 6.28
C LEU A 15 -5.97 -22.03 6.38
N ILE A 16 -5.04 -22.17 7.33
CA ILE A 16 -4.15 -23.36 7.40
C ILE A 16 -4.91 -24.69 7.49
N ARG A 17 -6.07 -24.71 8.14
CA ARG A 17 -6.93 -25.91 8.20
C ARG A 17 -7.46 -26.29 6.82
N THR A 18 -7.84 -25.31 6.01
CA THR A 18 -8.29 -25.50 4.63
C THR A 18 -7.14 -25.96 3.75
N VAL A 19 -5.97 -25.33 3.85
CA VAL A 19 -4.78 -25.73 3.07
C VAL A 19 -4.43 -27.20 3.32
N ARG A 20 -4.42 -27.63 4.59
CA ARG A 20 -4.18 -29.03 4.98
C ARG A 20 -5.29 -29.98 4.53
N ALA A 21 -6.55 -29.56 4.64
CA ALA A 21 -7.69 -30.38 4.21
C ALA A 21 -7.64 -30.70 2.70
N PHE A 22 -7.04 -29.82 1.90
CA PHE A 22 -6.84 -30.01 0.46
C PHE A 22 -5.42 -30.45 0.08
N ALA A 23 -4.54 -30.73 1.04
CA ALA A 23 -3.13 -31.08 0.82
C ALA A 23 -2.41 -30.12 -0.16
N ARG A 24 -2.60 -28.81 0.04
CA ARG A 24 -2.13 -27.73 -0.86
C ARG A 24 -0.93 -26.96 -0.30
N GLU A 25 -0.24 -27.47 0.71
CA GLU A 25 0.89 -26.82 1.37
C GLU A 25 2.00 -26.47 0.37
N ASP A 26 2.38 -27.41 -0.50
CA ASP A 26 3.42 -27.20 -1.51
C ASP A 26 3.02 -26.13 -2.53
N HIS A 27 1.73 -26.03 -2.85
CA HIS A 27 1.22 -25.03 -3.78
C HIS A 27 1.29 -23.62 -3.19
N GLU A 28 0.87 -23.45 -1.94
CA GLU A 28 0.98 -22.14 -1.26
C GLU A 28 2.44 -21.75 -1.01
N ASN A 29 3.31 -22.71 -0.70
CA ASN A 29 4.75 -22.47 -0.59
C ASN A 29 5.35 -21.98 -1.92
N GLN A 30 5.01 -22.63 -3.04
CA GLN A 30 5.47 -22.19 -4.37
C GLN A 30 5.00 -20.78 -4.70
N LYS A 31 3.73 -20.48 -4.45
CA LYS A 31 3.16 -19.13 -4.66
C LYS A 31 3.85 -18.08 -3.80
N PHE A 32 4.19 -18.41 -2.56
CA PHE A 32 4.95 -17.54 -1.67
C PHE A 32 6.39 -17.33 -2.17
N ASP A 33 7.06 -18.40 -2.60
CA ASP A 33 8.41 -18.36 -3.16
C ASP A 33 8.48 -17.51 -4.42
N GLU A 34 7.50 -17.61 -5.32
CA GLU A 34 7.39 -16.77 -6.52
C GLU A 34 7.27 -15.28 -6.14
N ALA A 35 6.41 -14.96 -5.16
CA ALA A 35 6.21 -13.60 -4.70
C ALA A 35 7.48 -13.02 -4.05
N ILE A 36 8.19 -13.80 -3.23
CA ILE A 36 9.47 -13.43 -2.63
C ILE A 36 10.56 -13.27 -3.69
N ASN A 37 10.65 -14.18 -4.66
CA ASN A 37 11.72 -14.13 -5.66
C ASN A 37 11.61 -12.88 -6.53
N LYS A 38 10.38 -12.45 -6.85
CA LYS A 38 10.14 -11.18 -7.55
C LYS A 38 10.64 -9.99 -6.75
N GLU A 39 10.27 -9.92 -5.47
CA GLU A 39 10.71 -8.85 -4.57
C GLU A 39 12.23 -8.85 -4.37
N ARG A 40 12.83 -10.03 -4.20
CA ARG A 40 14.28 -10.23 -4.07
C ARG A 40 15.02 -9.75 -5.32
N LYS A 41 14.47 -9.95 -6.52
CA LYS A 41 15.09 -9.48 -7.78
C LYS A 41 15.15 -7.94 -7.81
N ILE A 42 14.06 -7.28 -7.44
CA ILE A 42 13.99 -5.82 -7.37
C ILE A 42 14.93 -5.29 -6.29
N ALA A 43 14.88 -5.87 -5.09
CA ALA A 43 15.76 -5.50 -3.98
C ALA A 43 17.24 -5.69 -4.35
N ARG A 44 17.59 -6.75 -5.10
CA ARG A 44 18.97 -6.99 -5.56
C ARG A 44 19.40 -5.99 -6.63
N GLN A 45 18.53 -5.60 -7.55
CA GLN A 45 18.84 -4.56 -8.54
C GLN A 45 19.06 -3.20 -7.85
N LEU A 46 18.18 -2.84 -6.93
CA LEU A 46 18.31 -1.62 -6.14
C LEU A 46 19.59 -1.65 -5.29
N GLY A 47 19.85 -2.75 -4.60
CA GLY A 47 21.03 -2.95 -3.77
C GLY A 47 22.34 -2.87 -4.55
N ARG A 48 22.38 -3.39 -5.80
CA ARG A 48 23.54 -3.21 -6.69
C ARG A 48 23.74 -1.74 -7.04
N GLY A 49 22.68 -1.01 -7.39
CA GLY A 49 22.77 0.42 -7.68
C GLY A 49 23.28 1.24 -6.49
N ILE A 50 22.71 0.99 -5.31
CA ILE A 50 23.14 1.63 -4.05
C ILE A 50 24.60 1.26 -3.75
N GLY A 51 24.98 0.00 -3.89
CA GLY A 51 26.35 -0.47 -3.62
C GLY A 51 27.38 0.16 -4.54
N VAL A 52 27.10 0.25 -5.85
CA VAL A 52 27.98 0.93 -6.81
C VAL A 52 28.10 2.42 -6.49
N LEU A 53 26.98 3.08 -6.19
CA LEU A 53 26.97 4.51 -5.87
C LEU A 53 27.75 4.79 -4.58
N GLN A 54 27.55 3.99 -3.52
CA GLN A 54 28.31 4.11 -2.27
C GLN A 54 29.79 3.84 -2.48
N GLY A 55 30.14 2.79 -3.24
CA GLY A 55 31.54 2.47 -3.55
C GLY A 55 32.23 3.62 -4.30
N LEU A 56 31.57 4.16 -5.33
CA LEU A 56 32.09 5.29 -6.10
C LEU A 56 32.21 6.55 -5.24
N SER A 57 31.23 6.83 -4.40
CA SER A 57 31.24 7.97 -3.47
C SER A 57 32.37 7.84 -2.46
N PHE A 58 32.60 6.65 -1.92
CA PHE A 58 33.69 6.38 -0.97
C PHE A 58 35.05 6.57 -1.63
N LEU A 59 35.27 5.99 -2.82
CA LEU A 59 36.50 6.19 -3.59
C LEU A 59 36.73 7.67 -3.92
N GLY A 60 35.69 8.38 -4.34
CA GLY A 60 35.76 9.82 -4.61
C GLY A 60 36.13 10.63 -3.37
N MET A 61 35.54 10.29 -2.21
CA MET A 61 35.81 10.97 -0.94
C MET A 61 37.23 10.72 -0.45
N THR A 62 37.69 9.46 -0.42
CA THR A 62 39.06 9.12 -0.03
C THR A 62 40.08 9.70 -1.01
N GLY A 63 39.78 9.70 -2.31
CA GLY A 63 40.61 10.34 -3.34
C GLY A 63 40.73 11.85 -3.13
N ALA A 64 39.62 12.54 -2.92
CA ALA A 64 39.61 13.97 -2.62
C ALA A 64 40.39 14.30 -1.34
N MET A 65 40.19 13.51 -0.27
CA MET A 65 40.94 13.69 0.97
C MET A 65 42.45 13.48 0.78
N THR A 66 42.84 12.46 0.01
CA THR A 66 44.25 12.20 -0.32
C THR A 66 44.85 13.37 -1.10
N LEU A 67 44.14 13.90 -2.09
CA LEU A 67 44.58 15.06 -2.88
C LEU A 67 44.75 16.31 -2.02
N VAL A 68 43.79 16.59 -1.13
CA VAL A 68 43.85 17.73 -0.21
C VAL A 68 45.05 17.61 0.73
N LEU A 69 45.30 16.42 1.28
CA LEU A 69 46.45 16.19 2.15
C LEU A 69 47.79 16.27 1.40
N SER A 70 47.89 15.70 0.20
CA SER A 70 49.13 15.72 -0.58
C SER A 70 49.48 17.15 -1.04
N TYR A 71 48.49 17.87 -1.58
CA TYR A 71 48.70 19.23 -2.08
C TYR A 71 48.84 20.23 -0.92
N GLY A 72 48.04 20.08 0.13
CA GLY A 72 48.16 20.87 1.35
C GLY A 72 49.53 20.65 2.02
N GLY A 73 50.01 19.40 2.08
CA GLY A 73 51.36 19.09 2.57
C GLY A 73 52.47 19.78 1.78
N PHE A 74 52.38 19.78 0.45
CA PHE A 74 53.32 20.49 -0.42
C PHE A 74 53.33 22.00 -0.13
N LEU A 75 52.16 22.62 0.04
CA LEU A 75 52.04 24.05 0.33
C LEU A 75 52.50 24.43 1.75
N ILE A 76 52.35 23.52 2.72
CA ILE A 76 52.90 23.68 4.08
C ILE A 76 54.43 23.68 4.03
N VAL A 77 55.03 22.74 3.30
CA VAL A 77 56.50 22.69 3.11
C VAL A 77 57.01 23.94 2.39
N GLY A 78 56.24 24.47 1.44
CA GLY A 78 56.53 25.73 0.75
C GLY A 78 56.31 27.00 1.58
N GLY A 79 55.86 26.88 2.84
CA GLY A 79 55.60 28.01 3.74
C GLY A 79 54.40 28.88 3.36
N GLN A 80 53.56 28.44 2.41
CA GLN A 80 52.43 29.21 1.90
C GLN A 80 51.16 29.07 2.75
N MET A 81 51.08 28.05 3.60
CA MET A 81 49.94 27.81 4.50
C MET A 81 50.36 26.98 5.72
N THR A 82 49.50 27.01 6.76
CA THR A 82 49.72 26.29 8.02
C THR A 82 48.92 24.98 8.05
N ALA A 83 49.43 24.00 8.80
CA ALA A 83 48.73 22.72 9.01
C ALA A 83 47.35 22.90 9.69
N GLY A 84 47.18 23.95 10.49
CA GLY A 84 45.90 24.31 11.11
C GLY A 84 44.81 24.61 10.09
N LEU A 85 45.14 25.37 9.04
CA LEU A 85 44.17 25.78 8.00
C LEU A 85 43.70 24.60 7.14
N VAL A 86 44.59 23.65 6.84
CA VAL A 86 44.23 22.39 6.17
C VAL A 86 43.32 21.52 7.05
N SER A 87 43.62 21.45 8.35
CA SER A 87 42.80 20.69 9.30
C SER A 87 41.41 21.30 9.46
N GLU A 88 41.33 22.62 9.60
CA GLU A 88 40.07 23.38 9.68
C GLU A 88 39.21 23.15 8.43
N PHE A 89 39.80 23.23 7.24
CA PHE A 89 39.12 22.96 5.98
C PHE A 89 38.53 21.54 5.92
N LEU A 90 39.30 20.52 6.34
CA LEU A 90 38.83 19.14 6.38
C LEU A 90 37.66 18.96 7.37
N PHE A 91 37.78 19.50 8.57
CA PHE A 91 36.70 19.44 9.57
C PHE A 91 35.41 20.09 9.05
N GLN A 92 35.51 21.28 8.47
CA GLN A 92 34.34 21.99 7.95
C GLN A 92 33.71 21.25 6.76
N SER A 93 34.54 20.64 5.90
CA SER A 93 34.08 19.83 4.77
C SER A 93 33.28 18.61 5.23
N PHE A 94 33.77 17.90 6.26
CA PHE A 94 33.03 16.76 6.85
C PHE A 94 31.71 17.19 7.48
N HIS A 95 31.68 18.33 8.18
CA HIS A 95 30.45 18.88 8.74
C HIS A 95 29.42 19.21 7.65
N LEU A 96 29.83 19.89 6.59
CA LEU A 96 28.97 20.23 5.47
C LEU A 96 28.41 18.98 4.77
N GLN A 97 29.26 17.97 4.55
CA GLN A 97 28.84 16.71 3.96
C GLN A 97 27.76 16.02 4.80
N ARG A 98 27.93 15.94 6.12
CA ARG A 98 26.93 15.31 7.01
C ARG A 98 25.61 16.07 6.98
N ALA A 99 25.65 17.40 7.04
CA ALA A 99 24.45 18.24 6.94
C ALA A 99 23.68 18.02 5.64
N LEU A 100 24.39 17.99 4.49
CA LEU A 100 23.77 17.71 3.19
C LEU A 100 23.15 16.32 3.12
N MET A 101 23.80 15.30 3.69
CA MET A 101 23.28 13.94 3.71
C MET A 101 22.00 13.81 4.55
N GLU A 102 21.93 14.48 5.71
CA GLU A 102 20.71 14.51 6.53
C GLU A 102 19.58 15.28 5.81
N MET A 103 19.87 16.40 5.15
CA MET A 103 18.87 17.09 4.32
C MET A 103 18.32 16.21 3.19
N ALA A 104 19.19 15.45 2.51
CA ALA A 104 18.76 14.54 1.44
C ALA A 104 17.84 13.43 1.97
N LYS A 105 18.13 12.88 3.16
CA LYS A 105 17.26 11.89 3.83
C LYS A 105 15.89 12.47 4.14
N LEU A 106 15.84 13.66 4.73
CA LEU A 106 14.59 14.37 5.04
C LEU A 106 13.74 14.60 3.79
N GLY A 107 14.34 14.96 2.66
CA GLY A 107 13.63 15.07 1.38
C GLY A 107 12.96 13.75 0.95
N GLY A 108 13.65 12.62 1.11
CA GLY A 108 13.10 11.30 0.82
C GLY A 108 12.02 10.83 1.79
N GLU A 109 12.08 11.24 3.06
CA GLU A 109 11.01 11.01 4.04
C GLU A 109 9.78 11.86 3.75
N TYR A 110 9.98 13.14 3.43
CA TYR A 110 8.91 14.04 3.04
C TYR A 110 8.14 13.54 1.82
N SER A 111 8.84 13.10 0.77
CA SER A 111 8.21 12.52 -0.43
C SER A 111 7.35 11.29 -0.10
N ARG A 112 7.85 10.40 0.77
CA ARG A 112 7.09 9.23 1.25
C ARG A 112 5.87 9.65 2.08
N ALA A 113 6.01 10.64 2.95
CA ALA A 113 4.91 11.17 3.76
C ALA A 113 3.82 11.80 2.89
N SER A 114 4.19 12.64 1.92
CA SER A 114 3.26 13.23 0.95
C SER A 114 2.49 12.16 0.18
N SER A 115 3.18 11.14 -0.34
CA SER A 115 2.53 10.03 -1.06
C SER A 115 1.57 9.21 -0.17
N ALA A 116 1.83 9.15 1.13
CA ALA A 116 0.93 8.51 2.08
C ALA A 116 -0.30 9.37 2.37
N MET A 117 -0.10 10.68 2.50
CA MET A 117 -1.19 11.64 2.71
C MET A 117 -2.16 11.67 1.53
N ASP A 118 -1.69 11.59 0.28
CA ASP A 118 -2.58 11.52 -0.90
C ASP A 118 -3.62 10.38 -0.80
N ARG A 119 -3.23 9.22 -0.25
CA ARG A 119 -4.16 8.10 -0.06
C ARG A 119 -5.17 8.37 1.04
N VAL A 120 -4.75 9.04 2.11
CA VAL A 120 -5.63 9.44 3.21
C VAL A 120 -6.62 10.50 2.73
N ASP A 121 -6.15 11.51 2.00
CA ASP A 121 -6.99 12.55 1.41
C ASP A 121 -8.02 11.96 0.45
N HIS A 122 -7.61 11.02 -0.42
CA HIS A 122 -8.54 10.34 -1.31
C HIS A 122 -9.62 9.57 -0.54
N LEU A 123 -9.27 8.96 0.60
CA LEU A 123 -10.24 8.25 1.44
C LEU A 123 -11.18 9.23 2.17
N LEU A 124 -10.66 10.34 2.68
CA LEU A 124 -11.45 11.37 3.38
C LEU A 124 -12.37 12.13 2.42
N ALA A 125 -11.95 12.33 1.17
CA ALA A 125 -12.74 12.96 0.12
C ALA A 125 -13.80 12.02 -0.50
N ALA A 126 -13.71 10.71 -0.24
CA ALA A 126 -14.65 9.73 -0.79
C ALA A 126 -16.07 9.98 -0.26
N LYS A 127 -17.00 10.31 -1.16
CA LYS A 127 -18.41 10.50 -0.82
C LYS A 127 -19.17 9.19 -1.06
N PRO A 128 -19.85 8.62 -0.04
CA PRO A 128 -20.63 7.40 -0.24
C PRO A 128 -21.84 7.69 -1.13
N THR A 129 -22.14 6.79 -2.05
CA THR A 129 -23.32 6.89 -2.93
C THR A 129 -24.62 6.81 -2.14
N ILE A 130 -24.64 6.01 -1.07
CA ILE A 130 -25.76 5.93 -0.13
C ILE A 130 -25.37 6.73 1.13
N PRO A 131 -25.99 7.89 1.36
CA PRO A 131 -25.60 8.74 2.48
C PRO A 131 -26.08 8.17 3.83
N LEU A 132 -25.20 8.16 4.82
CA LEU A 132 -25.45 7.52 6.13
C LEU A 132 -26.37 8.31 7.07
N ARG A 133 -26.48 9.63 6.87
CA ARG A 133 -27.17 10.55 7.78
C ARG A 133 -28.18 11.47 7.10
N SER A 134 -28.42 11.27 5.81
CA SER A 134 -29.46 12.00 5.09
C SER A 134 -30.55 11.04 4.65
N GLY A 135 -31.79 11.41 4.91
CA GLY A 135 -32.96 10.63 4.61
C GLY A 135 -34.18 11.24 5.30
N ILE A 136 -35.35 10.75 4.96
CA ILE A 136 -36.59 11.11 5.65
C ILE A 136 -36.69 10.19 6.87
N SER A 137 -36.80 10.75 8.08
CA SER A 137 -37.14 9.96 9.25
C SER A 137 -38.63 9.65 9.18
N LEU A 138 -38.97 8.38 8.97
CA LEU A 138 -40.34 7.92 9.05
C LEU A 138 -40.72 7.78 10.52
N ASP A 139 -41.92 8.24 10.87
CA ASP A 139 -42.47 8.05 12.20
C ASP A 139 -42.83 6.57 12.38
N SER A 140 -42.25 5.91 13.38
CA SER A 140 -42.39 4.45 13.53
C SER A 140 -43.84 4.01 13.78
N GLU A 141 -44.70 4.92 14.24
CA GLU A 141 -46.13 4.65 14.48
C GLU A 141 -46.94 4.48 13.19
N ASN A 142 -46.43 4.96 12.04
CA ASN A 142 -47.14 4.93 10.76
C ASN A 142 -46.66 3.83 9.78
N VAL A 143 -45.69 3.00 10.16
CA VAL A 143 -45.16 1.94 9.30
C VAL A 143 -45.96 0.66 9.51
N GLN A 144 -46.80 0.29 8.54
CA GLN A 144 -47.63 -0.92 8.61
C GLN A 144 -46.84 -2.21 8.37
N GLY A 145 -45.70 -2.13 7.66
CA GLY A 145 -44.83 -3.28 7.39
C GLY A 145 -45.13 -4.04 6.09
N ASP A 146 -45.94 -3.49 5.20
CA ASP A 146 -46.09 -4.00 3.84
C ASP A 146 -44.79 -3.77 3.04
N ILE A 147 -44.30 -4.81 2.36
CA ILE A 147 -43.09 -4.76 1.54
C ILE A 147 -43.48 -5.02 0.09
N GLU A 148 -43.07 -4.14 -0.81
CA GLU A 148 -43.35 -4.25 -2.25
C GLU A 148 -42.07 -4.04 -3.06
N PHE A 149 -41.77 -5.02 -3.91
CA PHE A 149 -40.75 -4.95 -4.94
C PHE A 149 -41.46 -4.70 -6.27
N GLU A 150 -41.04 -3.69 -7.02
CA GLU A 150 -41.63 -3.36 -8.32
C GLU A 150 -40.55 -3.36 -9.41
N GLY A 151 -40.59 -4.36 -10.30
CA GLY A 151 -39.71 -4.43 -11.47
C GLY A 151 -38.22 -4.37 -11.13
N VAL A 152 -37.81 -4.86 -9.96
CA VAL A 152 -36.46 -4.64 -9.45
C VAL A 152 -35.43 -5.36 -10.31
N GLU A 153 -34.41 -4.61 -10.71
CA GLU A 153 -33.23 -5.13 -11.40
C GLU A 153 -31.99 -4.86 -10.54
N PHE A 154 -31.14 -5.87 -10.37
CA PHE A 154 -29.93 -5.70 -9.55
C PHE A 154 -28.73 -6.46 -10.10
N THR A 155 -27.57 -5.80 -10.03
CA THR A 155 -26.27 -6.31 -10.43
C THR A 155 -25.23 -5.87 -9.41
N TYR A 156 -24.40 -6.80 -8.93
CA TYR A 156 -23.30 -6.44 -8.03
C TYR A 156 -22.24 -5.62 -8.77
N PRO A 157 -21.75 -4.49 -8.23
CA PRO A 157 -20.70 -3.69 -8.86
C PRO A 157 -19.40 -4.46 -9.13
N SER A 158 -19.12 -5.49 -8.33
CA SER A 158 -17.95 -6.36 -8.50
C SER A 158 -18.07 -7.33 -9.68
N ARG A 159 -19.27 -7.50 -10.25
CA ARG A 159 -19.57 -8.40 -11.38
C ARG A 159 -20.62 -7.77 -12.30
N PRO A 160 -20.28 -6.67 -13.01
CA PRO A 160 -21.23 -5.89 -13.80
C PRO A 160 -21.86 -6.67 -14.96
N ASP A 161 -21.17 -7.69 -15.48
CA ASP A 161 -21.63 -8.48 -16.63
C ASP A 161 -22.73 -9.49 -16.27
N ARG A 162 -23.03 -9.69 -14.97
CA ARG A 162 -23.98 -10.70 -14.51
C ARG A 162 -25.06 -10.08 -13.65
N ARG A 163 -26.20 -9.81 -14.29
CA ARG A 163 -27.44 -9.42 -13.61
C ARG A 163 -27.96 -10.57 -12.74
N ILE A 164 -28.30 -10.27 -11.48
CA ILE A 164 -28.75 -11.26 -10.49
C ILE A 164 -30.27 -11.26 -10.34
N ILE A 165 -30.89 -10.07 -10.32
CA ILE A 165 -32.34 -9.90 -10.28
C ILE A 165 -32.75 -9.19 -11.57
N ASN A 166 -33.77 -9.71 -12.25
CA ASN A 166 -34.20 -9.23 -13.56
C ASN A 166 -35.72 -9.02 -13.59
N GLY A 167 -36.16 -7.80 -13.27
CA GLY A 167 -37.57 -7.40 -13.33
C GLY A 167 -38.46 -8.10 -12.29
N LEU A 168 -37.97 -8.27 -11.05
CA LEU A 168 -38.74 -8.94 -10.00
C LEU A 168 -39.80 -8.00 -9.42
N SER A 169 -41.07 -8.43 -9.49
CA SER A 169 -42.18 -7.80 -8.76
C SER A 169 -42.78 -8.76 -7.74
N LEU A 170 -42.84 -8.34 -6.47
CA LEU A 170 -43.33 -9.16 -5.36
C LEU A 170 -43.98 -8.27 -4.30
N LYS A 171 -45.16 -8.64 -3.82
CA LYS A 171 -45.85 -7.95 -2.72
C LYS A 171 -45.99 -8.87 -1.52
N ILE A 172 -45.55 -8.40 -0.36
CA ILE A 172 -45.55 -9.10 0.92
C ILE A 172 -46.36 -8.25 1.90
N PRO A 173 -47.62 -8.63 2.19
CA PRO A 173 -48.43 -7.87 3.12
C PRO A 173 -47.94 -8.01 4.57
N ALA A 174 -48.26 -7.03 5.41
CA ALA A 174 -47.89 -6.97 6.82
C ALA A 174 -48.50 -8.10 7.66
N GLY A 175 -47.67 -8.81 8.44
CA GLY A 175 -48.11 -9.89 9.34
C GLY A 175 -48.13 -11.31 8.72
N GLN A 176 -47.66 -11.45 7.48
CA GLN A 176 -47.58 -12.73 6.76
C GLN A 176 -46.14 -13.24 6.74
N VAL A 177 -45.98 -14.57 6.71
CA VAL A 177 -44.68 -15.22 6.55
C VAL A 177 -44.55 -15.74 5.12
N TYR A 178 -43.52 -15.29 4.40
CA TYR A 178 -43.19 -15.74 3.06
C TYR A 178 -41.86 -16.48 3.06
N ALA A 179 -41.78 -17.55 2.27
CA ALA A 179 -40.55 -18.31 2.06
C ALA A 179 -40.02 -18.08 0.64
N ILE A 180 -38.78 -17.64 0.53
CA ILE A 180 -38.09 -17.49 -0.76
C ILE A 180 -37.35 -18.79 -1.05
N VAL A 181 -37.86 -19.57 -2.00
CA VAL A 181 -37.28 -20.85 -2.41
C VAL A 181 -36.73 -20.77 -3.84
N GLY A 182 -35.70 -21.55 -4.13
CA GLY A 182 -35.11 -21.60 -5.47
C GLY A 182 -33.71 -22.21 -5.48
N PRO A 183 -33.14 -22.46 -6.68
CA PRO A 183 -31.84 -23.09 -6.85
C PRO A 183 -30.69 -22.22 -6.31
N SER A 184 -29.52 -22.81 -6.03
CA SER A 184 -28.35 -22.06 -5.56
C SER A 184 -27.96 -20.98 -6.59
N GLY A 185 -27.64 -19.78 -6.10
CA GLY A 185 -27.27 -18.65 -6.95
C GLY A 185 -28.44 -17.91 -7.63
N SER A 186 -29.69 -18.23 -7.30
CA SER A 186 -30.89 -17.55 -7.83
C SER A 186 -31.16 -16.15 -7.25
N GLY A 187 -30.24 -15.58 -6.45
CA GLY A 187 -30.39 -14.23 -5.89
C GLY A 187 -31.18 -14.11 -4.59
N LYS A 188 -31.53 -15.22 -3.89
CA LYS A 188 -32.32 -15.19 -2.65
C LYS A 188 -31.69 -14.30 -1.55
N SER A 189 -30.41 -14.52 -1.25
CA SER A 189 -29.68 -13.70 -0.26
C SER A 189 -29.51 -12.26 -0.72
N THR A 190 -29.39 -12.05 -2.03
CA THR A 190 -29.30 -10.71 -2.63
C THR A 190 -30.61 -9.95 -2.44
N LEU A 191 -31.75 -10.59 -2.68
CA LEU A 191 -33.08 -10.01 -2.43
C LEU A 191 -33.26 -9.59 -0.98
N LEU A 192 -32.77 -10.39 -0.02
CA LEU A 192 -32.79 -10.04 1.40
C LEU A 192 -31.79 -8.94 1.81
N SER A 193 -30.80 -8.65 0.97
CA SER A 193 -29.77 -7.63 1.24
C SER A 193 -30.10 -6.27 0.62
N LEU A 194 -31.13 -6.21 -0.24
CA LEU A 194 -31.69 -4.98 -0.78
C LEU A 194 -32.58 -4.31 0.27
#